data_AF-Q7CVC3-F1
#
_entry.id   AF-Q7CVC3-F1
#
_cell.length_a   1.000
_cell.length_b   1.000
_cell.length_c   1.000
_cell.angle_alpha   90.00
_cell.angle_beta   90.00
_cell.angle_gamma   90.00
#
_symmetry.space_group_name_H-M   'P 1'
#
loop_
_entity.id
_entity.type
_entity.pdbx_description
1 polymer ?
#
loop_
_entity_poly.entity_id
_entity_poly.type
_entity_poly.pdbx_seq_one_letter_code
_entity_poly.pdbx_strand_id
1 'polypeptide(L)'
;MIFAVVVLHNGLGYLLGYLAAKATGLSLAKRKAIAIEVGMQNSGLGAALATAYFSPLAAVPSAIFSVWHNVSGAILANWFSGRVEKGPGNKVA
;
A
#
# COMPACT_ATOMS: atom_id res chain seq x y z
N MET A 1 8.85 3.34 -18.99
CA MET A 1 7.61 4.07 -18.59
C MET A 1 6.71 3.26 -17.65
N ILE A 2 6.32 2.01 -18.00
CA ILE A 2 5.40 1.19 -17.18
C ILE A 2 5.86 1.04 -15.72
N PHE A 3 7.13 0.75 -15.48
CA PHE A 3 7.67 0.63 -14.12
C PHE A 3 7.45 1.91 -13.29
N ALA A 4 7.73 3.09 -13.84
CA ALA A 4 7.51 4.36 -13.15
C ALA A 4 6.03 4.57 -12.80
N VAL A 5 5.11 4.20 -13.69
CA VAL A 5 3.66 4.27 -13.42
C VAL A 5 3.26 3.32 -12.29
N VAL A 6 3.79 2.09 -12.25
CA VAL A 6 3.55 1.12 -11.17
C VAL A 6 4.03 1.67 -9.82
N VAL A 7 5.25 2.22 -9.78
CA VAL A 7 5.82 2.82 -8.57
C VAL A 7 4.96 3.98 -8.08
N LEU A 8 4.58 4.89 -8.99
CA LEU A 8 3.73 6.03 -8.66
C LEU A 8 2.34 5.59 -8.18
N HIS A 9 1.70 4.64 -8.87
CA HIS A 9 0.37 4.15 -8.50
C HIS A 9 0.36 3.51 -7.10
N ASN A 10 1.35 2.66 -6.81
CA ASN A 10 1.50 2.04 -5.49
C ASN A 10 1.81 3.08 -4.40
N GLY A 11 2.75 4.00 -4.66
CA GLY A 11 3.08 5.08 -3.73
C GLY A 11 1.90 6.01 -3.43
N LEU A 12 1.12 6.35 -4.46
CA LEU A 12 -0.13 7.12 -4.30
C LEU A 12 -1.17 6.33 -3.51
N GLY A 13 -1.29 5.02 -3.73
CA GLY A 13 -2.15 4.16 -2.92
C GLY A 13 -1.82 4.22 -1.43
N TYR A 14 -0.54 4.09 -1.06
CA TYR A 14 -0.09 4.24 0.32
C TYR A 14 -0.39 5.64 0.88
N LEU A 15 -0.06 6.68 0.13
CA LEU A 15 -0.22 8.07 0.57
C LEU A 15 -1.70 8.43 0.77
N LEU A 16 -2.53 8.16 -0.23
CA LEU A 16 -3.96 8.48 -0.19
C LEU A 16 -4.70 7.63 0.84
N GLY A 17 -4.38 6.34 0.98
CA GLY A 17 -4.94 5.49 2.03
C GLY A 17 -4.60 6.03 3.42
N TYR A 18 -3.33 6.41 3.66
CA TYR A 18 -2.93 7.02 4.92
C TYR A 18 -3.65 8.35 5.20
N LEU A 19 -3.70 9.25 4.21
CA LEU A 19 -4.31 10.56 4.35
C LEU A 19 -5.83 10.48 4.54
N ALA A 20 -6.51 9.57 3.83
CA ALA A 20 -7.94 9.32 4.01
C ALA A 20 -8.25 8.82 5.43
N ALA A 21 -7.46 7.86 5.93
CA ALA A 21 -7.59 7.38 7.31
C ALA A 21 -7.24 8.45 8.36
N LYS A 22 -6.32 9.37 8.02
CA LYS A 22 -5.99 10.50 8.88
C LYS A 22 -7.13 11.52 8.92
N ALA A 23 -7.75 11.82 7.78
CA ALA A 23 -8.85 12.76 7.67
C ALA A 23 -10.08 12.31 8.46
N THR A 24 -10.29 11.00 8.61
CA THR A 24 -11.38 10.42 9.41
C THR A 24 -11.05 10.24 10.89
N GLY A 25 -9.88 10.71 11.35
CA GLY A 25 -9.52 10.70 12.77
C GLY A 25 -9.14 9.33 13.34
N LEU A 26 -8.86 8.32 12.51
CA LEU A 26 -8.50 6.98 12.99
C LEU A 26 -7.16 6.97 13.74
N SER A 27 -6.93 5.98 14.61
CA SER A 27 -5.65 5.82 15.33
C SER A 27 -4.47 5.59 14.39
N LEU A 28 -3.24 5.83 14.86
CA LEU A 28 -2.04 5.63 14.03
C LEU A 28 -1.96 4.19 13.48
N ALA A 29 -2.30 3.20 14.29
CA ALA A 29 -2.33 1.80 13.87
C ALA A 29 -3.30 1.57 12.70
N LYS A 30 -4.52 2.10 12.77
CA LYS A 30 -5.52 1.98 11.71
C LYS A 30 -5.11 2.72 10.44
N ARG A 31 -4.50 3.91 10.56
CA ARG A 31 -3.98 4.66 9.40
C ARG A 31 -2.92 3.88 8.63
N LYS A 32 -2.02 3.21 9.35
CA LYS A 32 -0.97 2.36 8.74
C LYS A 32 -1.56 1.14 8.04
N ALA A 33 -2.52 0.48 8.68
CA ALA A 33 -3.21 -0.66 8.09
C ALA A 33 -3.91 -0.25 6.79
N ILE A 34 -4.67 0.85 6.80
CA ILE A 34 -5.38 1.34 5.61
C ILE A 34 -4.40 1.79 4.52
N ALA A 35 -3.28 2.43 4.86
CA ALA A 35 -2.25 2.75 3.88
C ALA A 35 -1.78 1.49 3.15
N ILE A 36 -1.39 0.45 3.90
CA ILE A 36 -0.93 -0.82 3.33
C ILE A 36 -2.02 -1.49 2.51
N GLU A 37 -3.25 -1.58 3.02
CA GLU A 37 -4.39 -2.21 2.33
C GLU A 37 -4.68 -1.54 0.97
N VAL A 38 -4.65 -0.21 0.92
CA VAL A 38 -4.93 0.53 -0.32
C VAL A 38 -3.77 0.40 -1.32
N GLY A 39 -2.52 0.40 -0.85
CA GLY A 39 -1.36 0.28 -1.74
C GLY A 39 -1.04 -1.15 -2.17
N MET A 40 -1.41 -2.17 -1.39
CA MET A 40 -1.16 -3.58 -1.68
C MET A 40 -2.37 -4.23 -2.36
N GLN A 41 -2.37 -4.18 -3.69
CA GLN A 41 -3.41 -4.76 -4.53
C GLN A 41 -3.19 -6.25 -4.76
N ASN A 42 -4.27 -6.98 -5.08
CA ASN A 42 -4.16 -8.34 -5.62
C ASN A 42 -3.73 -8.28 -7.09
N SER A 43 -2.42 -8.11 -7.32
CA SER A 43 -1.85 -8.01 -8.66
C SER A 43 -1.88 -9.34 -9.43
N GLY A 44 -1.95 -10.48 -8.74
CA GLY A 44 -2.13 -11.79 -9.37
C GLY A 44 -3.45 -11.88 -10.13
N LEU A 45 -4.54 -11.46 -9.49
CA LEU A 45 -5.85 -11.36 -10.15
C LEU A 45 -5.82 -10.38 -11.33
N GLY A 46 -5.15 -9.23 -11.17
CA GLY A 46 -4.98 -8.27 -12.26
C GLY A 46 -4.27 -8.88 -13.48
N ALA A 47 -3.19 -9.62 -13.26
CA ALA A 47 -2.46 -10.31 -14.33
C ALA A 47 -3.31 -11.41 -14.99
N ALA A 48 -4.07 -12.17 -14.20
CA ALA A 48 -4.97 -13.21 -14.70
C ALA A 48 -6.07 -12.63 -15.61
N LEU A 49 -6.76 -11.56 -15.15
CA LEU A 49 -7.79 -10.89 -15.94
C LEU A 49 -7.23 -10.25 -17.22
N ALA A 50 -6.06 -9.61 -17.13
CA ALA A 50 -5.39 -9.03 -18.29
C ALA A 50 -5.03 -10.09 -19.35
N THR A 51 -4.55 -11.25 -18.89
CA THR A 51 -4.21 -12.38 -19.78
C THR A 51 -5.45 -13.01 -20.40
N ALA A 52 -6.55 -13.12 -19.64
CA ALA A 52 -7.77 -13.79 -20.09
C ALA A 52 -8.61 -12.94 -21.07
N TYR A 53 -8.64 -11.62 -20.89
CA TYR A 53 -9.60 -10.74 -21.57
C TYR A 53 -8.97 -9.64 -22.43
N PHE A 54 -7.64 -9.47 -22.39
CA PHE A 54 -6.95 -8.39 -23.11
C PHE A 54 -5.71 -8.92 -23.86
N SER A 55 -4.69 -8.08 -24.01
CA SER A 55 -3.43 -8.46 -24.66
C SER A 55 -2.37 -8.88 -23.63
N PRO A 56 -1.37 -9.69 -24.02
CA PRO A 56 -0.25 -10.04 -23.15
C PRO A 56 0.46 -8.82 -22.55
N LEU A 57 0.53 -7.71 -23.30
CA LEU A 57 1.12 -6.46 -22.83
C LEU A 57 0.34 -5.85 -21.64
N ALA A 58 -0.98 -6.05 -21.58
CA ALA A 58 -1.82 -5.56 -20.48
C ALA A 58 -1.53 -6.26 -19.14
N ALA A 59 -0.93 -7.45 -19.14
CA ALA A 59 -0.54 -8.16 -17.91
C ALA A 59 0.77 -7.62 -17.31
N VAL A 60 1.58 -6.91 -18.10
CA VAL A 60 2.91 -6.43 -17.69
C VAL A 60 2.86 -5.49 -16.46
N PRO A 61 1.95 -4.51 -16.37
CA PRO A 61 1.85 -3.67 -15.17
C PRO A 61 1.57 -4.49 -13.91
N SER A 62 0.63 -5.45 -13.97
CA SER A 62 0.29 -6.31 -12.82
C SER A 62 1.43 -7.23 -12.43
N ALA A 63 2.16 -7.82 -13.38
CA ALA A 63 3.32 -8.65 -13.09
C ALA A 63 4.44 -7.85 -12.39
N ILE A 64 4.74 -6.65 -12.89
CA ILE A 64 5.70 -5.74 -12.24
C ILE A 64 5.19 -5.31 -10.86
N PHE A 65 3.90 -5.00 -10.75
CA PHE A 65 3.27 -4.62 -9.48
C PHE A 65 3.54 -5.70 -8.45
N SER A 66 3.29 -6.99 -8.76
CA SER A 66 3.52 -8.14 -7.86
C SER A 66 4.91 -8.15 -7.21
N VAL A 67 5.95 -7.79 -7.94
CA VAL A 67 7.29 -7.68 -7.35
C VAL A 67 7.41 -6.39 -6.54
N TRP A 68 7.01 -5.27 -7.13
CA TRP A 68 7.21 -3.95 -6.52
C TRP A 68 6.46 -3.76 -5.21
N HIS A 69 5.16 -4.08 -5.15
CA HIS A 69 4.34 -3.79 -3.97
C HIS A 69 4.73 -4.64 -2.74
N ASN A 70 5.36 -5.80 -2.96
CA ASN A 70 5.96 -6.60 -1.88
C ASN A 70 7.23 -5.93 -1.34
N VAL A 71 8.10 -5.43 -2.24
CA VAL A 71 9.33 -4.71 -1.84
C VAL A 71 8.98 -3.40 -1.13
N SER A 72 8.17 -2.55 -1.76
CA SER A 72 7.76 -1.26 -1.19
C SER A 72 6.91 -1.42 0.08
N GLY A 73 6.05 -2.44 0.12
CA GLY A 73 5.26 -2.79 1.30
C GLY A 73 6.12 -3.21 2.49
N ALA A 74 7.14 -4.03 2.27
CA ALA A 74 8.10 -4.41 3.32
C ALA A 74 8.90 -3.20 3.84
N ILE A 75 9.36 -2.32 2.93
CA ILE A 75 10.04 -1.07 3.30
C ILE A 75 9.12 -0.18 4.14
N LEU A 76 7.88 0.03 3.72
CA LEU A 76 6.91 0.86 4.42
C LEU A 76 6.52 0.25 5.78
N ALA A 77 6.31 -1.06 5.84
CA ALA A 77 6.02 -1.77 7.08
C ALA A 77 7.17 -1.63 8.09
N ASN A 78 8.42 -1.78 7.63
CA ASN A 78 9.59 -1.55 8.46
C ASN A 78 9.68 -0.09 8.93
N TRP A 79 9.39 0.87 8.05
CA TRP A 79 9.34 2.28 8.44
C TRP A 79 8.23 2.54 9.49
N PHE A 80 7.09 1.87 9.37
CA PHE A 80 6.01 1.97 10.34
C PHE A 80 6.32 1.31 11.69
N SER A 81 7.14 0.25 11.74
CA SER A 81 7.43 -0.47 12.99
C SER A 81 8.03 0.46 14.06
N GLY A 82 8.86 1.42 13.67
CA GLY A 82 9.48 2.39 14.57
C GLY A 82 8.56 3.52 15.09
N ARG A 83 7.27 3.56 14.72
CA ARG A 83 6.35 4.66 15.08
C ARG A 83 5.18 4.18 15.92
N VAL A 84 5.28 4.21 17.23
CA VAL A 84 4.16 3.84 18.11
C VAL A 84 3.46 5.10 18.61
N GLU A 85 2.12 5.08 18.63
CA GLU A 85 1.34 6.12 19.29
C GLU A 85 1.52 5.93 20.80
N LYS A 86 2.05 6.94 21.50
CA LYS A 86 2.12 6.88 22.97
C LYS A 86 0.70 6.81 23.50
N GLY A 87 0.37 5.70 24.15
CA GLY A 87 -0.89 5.57 24.89
C GLY A 87 -1.00 6.67 25.95
N PRO A 88 -2.20 6.98 26.45
CA PRO A 88 -2.38 7.96 27.51
C PRO A 88 -1.46 7.56 28.67
N GLY A 89 -0.49 8.43 28.97
CA GLY A 89 0.47 8.20 30.04
C GLY A 89 -0.27 7.92 31.33
N ASN A 90 0.12 6.85 32.01
CA ASN A 90 -0.41 6.47 33.31
C ASN A 90 -0.12 7.60 34.30
N LYS A 91 -1.03 8.59 34.39
CA LYS A 91 -1.06 9.56 35.48
C LYS A 91 -1.69 8.84 36.67
N VAL A 92 -0.91 8.00 37.33
CA VAL A 92 -1.21 7.61 38.70
C VAL A 92 -0.28 8.45 39.55
N ALA A 93 -0.83 9.57 40.01
CA ALA A 93 -0.33 10.32 41.15
C ALA A 93 -0.62 9.53 42.43
#